data_AF-A0A920PFX8-F1
#
_entry.id   AF-A0A920PFX8-F1
#
_cell.length_a   1.000
_cell.length_b   1.000
_cell.length_c   1.000
_cell.angle_alpha   90.00
_cell.angle_beta   90.00
_cell.angle_gamma   90.00
#
_symmetry.space_group_name_H-M   'P 1'
#
loop_
_entity.id
_entity.type
_entity.pdbx_description
1 polymer ?
#
loop_
_entity_poly.entity_id
_entity_poly.type
_entity_poly.pdbx_seq_one_letter_code
_entity_poly.pdbx_strand_id
1 'polypeptide(L)'
;MSNDSESKCPVMHGALSTNKSSGTSNQDWWPNQLNLSILHQHDQKSDPMDQDFDYREEFKKLDYDALKKDLNDLMTDSQDWWPADYGHYGPFFIRMTWHAAGTTELVMVEAAAVREISALHHLTVGLTMEIWIKHVVFYGR
;
A
#
# COMPACT_ATOMS: atom_id res chain seq x y z
N MET A 1 18.27 36.34 -0.04
CA MET A 1 17.00 36.69 0.57
C MET A 1 16.22 35.40 0.71
N SER A 2 16.22 34.83 1.92
CA SER A 2 15.55 33.56 2.21
C SER A 2 14.05 33.80 2.24
N ASN A 3 13.30 32.93 1.57
CA ASN A 3 11.87 33.05 1.37
C ASN A 3 11.15 32.57 2.64
N ASP A 4 10.97 33.45 3.64
CA ASP A 4 10.30 33.16 4.93
C ASP A 4 8.77 32.98 4.83
N SER A 5 8.30 32.41 3.71
CA SER A 5 6.89 32.16 3.41
C SER A 5 6.56 30.68 3.25
N GLU A 6 7.43 29.77 3.70
CA GLU A 6 7.11 28.35 3.74
C GLU A 6 6.25 28.03 4.97
N SER A 7 4.96 27.78 4.73
CA SER A 7 4.04 27.03 5.60
C SER A 7 3.55 27.66 6.92
N LYS A 8 3.32 28.98 6.98
CA LYS A 8 2.49 29.56 8.06
C LYS A 8 1.03 29.64 7.62
N CYS A 9 0.14 28.86 8.25
CA CYS A 9 -1.30 28.93 8.01
C CYS A 9 -1.82 30.34 8.33
N PRO A 10 -2.35 31.09 7.35
CA PRO A 10 -2.67 32.52 7.50
C PRO A 10 -3.92 32.79 8.36
N VAL A 11 -4.72 31.77 8.67
CA VAL A 11 -5.88 31.85 9.55
C VAL A 11 -5.81 30.70 10.55
N MET A 12 -5.52 31.01 11.82
CA MET A 12 -5.64 30.07 12.93
C MET A 12 -7.13 29.84 13.22
N HIS A 13 -7.70 28.75 12.70
CA HIS A 13 -9.06 28.34 13.08
C HIS A 13 -9.07 27.90 14.54
N GLY A 14 -9.60 28.78 15.40
CA GLY A 14 -9.86 28.51 16.81
C GLY A 14 -11.01 27.52 16.98
N ALA A 15 -10.65 26.28 17.31
CA ALA A 15 -11.44 25.42 18.17
C ALA A 15 -10.49 24.87 19.24
N LEU A 16 -10.74 25.24 20.50
CA LEU A 16 -10.01 24.88 21.72
C LEU A 16 -10.07 23.38 22.05
N SER A 17 -9.82 22.46 21.11
CA SER A 17 -9.84 21.00 21.36
C SER A 17 -8.52 20.27 21.10
N THR A 18 -7.45 20.97 20.71
CA THR A 18 -6.12 20.37 20.58
C THR A 18 -5.12 21.09 21.47
N ASN A 19 -4.45 20.36 22.36
CA ASN A 19 -3.37 20.81 23.27
C ASN A 19 -2.09 21.30 22.53
N LYS A 20 -2.20 21.77 21.28
CA LYS A 20 -1.11 22.45 20.59
C LYS A 20 -1.28 23.94 20.83
N SER A 21 -0.57 24.41 21.84
CA SER A 21 -0.38 25.84 22.10
C SER A 21 -0.04 26.55 20.79
N SER A 22 -0.85 27.53 20.39
CA SER A 22 -0.57 28.49 19.31
C SER A 22 0.53 29.48 19.74
N GLY A 23 1.58 28.99 20.40
CA GLY A 23 2.74 29.74 20.85
C GLY A 23 4.02 29.09 20.34
N THR A 24 5.11 29.85 20.34
CA THR A 24 6.44 29.32 19.97
C THR A 24 6.78 28.10 20.82
N SER A 25 7.05 26.98 20.16
CA SER A 25 7.45 25.72 20.77
C SER A 25 8.95 25.71 21.07
N ASN A 26 9.41 24.78 21.91
CA ASN A 26 10.84 24.65 22.22
C ASN A 26 11.69 24.39 20.95
N GLN A 27 11.12 23.75 19.93
CA GLN A 27 11.79 23.54 18.65
C GLN A 27 11.98 24.83 17.85
N ASP A 28 11.09 25.82 18.03
CA ASP A 28 11.23 27.14 17.43
C ASP A 28 12.34 27.96 18.10
N TRP A 29 12.56 27.75 19.41
CA TRP A 29 13.62 28.42 20.17
C TRP A 29 15.00 27.77 20.00
N TRP A 30 15.05 26.44 19.86
CA TRP A 30 16.30 25.67 19.72
C TRP A 30 16.21 24.66 18.56
N PRO A 31 16.30 25.10 17.29
CA PRO A 31 16.06 24.23 16.12
C PRO A 31 17.08 23.10 15.95
N ASN A 32 18.25 23.18 16.59
CA ASN A 32 19.28 22.14 16.55
C ASN A 32 19.28 21.23 17.81
N GLN A 33 18.25 21.32 18.66
CA GLN A 33 18.14 20.48 19.85
C GLN A 33 17.84 19.02 19.45
N LEU A 34 18.48 18.06 20.13
CA LEU A 34 18.23 16.63 19.90
C LEU A 34 16.74 16.31 20.08
N ASN A 35 16.12 15.77 19.03
CA ASN A 35 14.72 15.45 19.02
C ASN A 35 14.46 14.05 19.61
N LEU A 36 13.95 14.01 20.85
CA LEU A 36 13.58 12.77 21.52
C LEU A 36 12.19 12.26 21.13
N SER A 37 11.44 12.99 20.30
CA SER A 37 10.05 12.61 19.97
C SER A 37 9.95 11.29 19.22
N ILE A 38 11.01 10.90 18.54
CA ILE A 38 11.14 9.66 17.79
C ILE A 38 11.04 8.44 18.73
N LEU A 39 11.52 8.56 19.98
CA LEU A 39 11.58 7.45 20.92
C LEU A 39 10.20 7.03 21.47
N HIS A 40 9.17 7.85 21.25
CA HIS A 40 7.81 7.57 21.68
C HIS A 40 6.83 7.58 20.49
N GLN A 41 7.33 7.43 19.26
CA GLN A 41 6.49 7.17 18.09
C GLN A 41 5.96 5.74 18.18
N HIS A 42 4.65 5.55 18.00
CA HIS A 42 3.97 4.25 18.11
C HIS A 42 3.95 3.64 19.53
N ASP A 43 3.74 4.45 20.56
CA ASP A 43 3.47 3.96 21.92
C ASP A 43 2.14 3.19 21.97
N GLN A 44 2.05 2.16 22.81
CA GLN A 44 0.87 1.31 23.00
C GLN A 44 -0.37 2.12 23.41
N LYS A 45 -0.19 3.26 24.06
CA LYS A 45 -1.30 4.16 24.43
C LYS A 45 -2.01 4.79 23.23
N SER A 46 -1.33 4.86 22.09
CA SER A 46 -1.87 5.38 20.84
C SER A 46 -2.44 4.29 19.93
N ASP A 47 -2.19 3.02 20.26
CA ASP A 47 -2.73 1.87 19.54
C ASP A 47 -4.16 1.57 20.04
N PRO A 48 -5.19 1.58 19.17
CA PRO A 48 -6.55 1.24 19.56
C PRO A 48 -6.77 -0.27 19.77
N MET A 49 -5.81 -1.13 19.43
CA MET A 49 -5.94 -2.59 19.52
C MET A 49 -5.68 -3.10 20.95
N ASP A 50 -6.20 -4.29 21.26
CA ASP A 50 -5.99 -4.93 22.56
C ASP A 50 -4.51 -5.32 22.77
N GLN A 51 -4.07 -5.35 24.04
CA GLN A 51 -2.68 -5.66 24.39
C GLN A 51 -2.21 -7.04 23.91
N ASP A 52 -3.13 -8.00 23.82
CA ASP A 52 -2.87 -9.38 23.40
C ASP A 52 -3.19 -9.62 21.91
N PHE A 53 -3.45 -8.56 21.13
CA PHE A 53 -3.82 -8.69 19.73
C PHE A 53 -2.63 -9.11 18.85
N ASP A 54 -2.74 -10.25 18.16
CA ASP A 54 -1.77 -10.72 17.17
C ASP A 54 -2.36 -10.64 15.75
N TYR A 55 -1.92 -9.63 15.00
CA TYR A 55 -2.32 -9.44 13.61
C TYR A 55 -2.01 -10.65 12.72
N ARG A 56 -0.92 -11.38 12.96
CA ARG A 56 -0.53 -12.53 12.16
C ARG A 56 -1.51 -13.69 12.34
N GLU A 57 -1.96 -13.94 13.57
CA GLU A 57 -2.90 -15.01 13.85
C GLU A 57 -4.31 -14.67 13.34
N GLU A 58 -4.74 -13.41 13.45
CA GLU A 58 -6.02 -12.98 12.89
C GLU A 58 -6.00 -12.97 11.36
N PHE A 59 -4.89 -12.57 10.73
CA PHE A 59 -4.78 -12.61 9.27
C PHE A 59 -4.86 -14.03 8.70
N LYS A 60 -4.39 -15.06 9.41
CA LYS A 60 -4.52 -16.46 8.97
C LYS A 60 -5.96 -16.97 8.99
N LYS A 61 -6.83 -16.41 9.84
CA LYS A 61 -8.24 -16.78 9.93
C LYS A 61 -9.09 -16.10 8.86
N LEU A 62 -8.53 -15.10 8.18
CA LEU A 62 -9.23 -14.32 7.15
C LEU A 62 -9.51 -15.20 5.92
N ASP A 63 -10.74 -15.12 5.43
CA ASP A 63 -11.10 -15.73 4.15
C ASP A 63 -10.52 -14.90 3.00
N TYR A 64 -9.36 -15.34 2.52
CA TYR A 64 -8.63 -14.67 1.46
C TYR A 64 -9.38 -14.70 0.12
N ASP A 65 -10.15 -15.75 -0.15
CA ASP A 65 -10.87 -15.90 -1.41
C ASP A 65 -12.13 -15.03 -1.42
N ALA A 66 -12.87 -14.95 -0.30
CA ALA A 66 -13.96 -14.01 -0.14
C ALA A 66 -13.47 -12.56 -0.26
N LEU A 67 -12.35 -12.20 0.40
CA LEU A 67 -11.80 -10.84 0.30
C LEU A 67 -11.45 -10.45 -1.15
N LYS A 68 -10.80 -11.35 -1.89
CA LYS A 68 -10.48 -11.10 -3.31
C LYS A 68 -11.75 -10.93 -4.13
N LYS A 69 -12.78 -11.73 -3.86
CA LYS A 69 -14.06 -11.62 -4.56
C LYS A 69 -14.72 -10.28 -4.27
N ASP A 70 -14.84 -9.89 -3.01
CA ASP A 70 -15.43 -8.63 -2.59
C ASP A 70 -14.67 -7.43 -3.20
N LEU A 71 -13.34 -7.53 -3.31
CA LEU A 71 -12.54 -6.50 -3.98
C LEU A 71 -12.85 -6.42 -5.48
N ASN A 72 -13.06 -7.55 -6.17
CA ASN A 72 -13.44 -7.54 -7.58
C ASN A 72 -14.84 -6.95 -7.80
N ASP A 73 -15.79 -7.28 -6.93
CA ASP A 73 -17.14 -6.74 -6.99
C ASP A 73 -17.11 -5.21 -6.75
N LEU A 74 -16.36 -4.75 -5.73
CA LEU A 74 -16.15 -3.33 -5.42
C LEU A 74 -15.57 -2.55 -6.61
N MET A 75 -14.72 -3.16 -7.43
CA MET A 75 -14.12 -2.47 -8.57
C MET A 75 -15.16 -1.98 -9.59
N THR A 76 -16.36 -2.55 -9.63
CA THR A 76 -17.44 -2.15 -10.55
C THR A 76 -18.64 -1.51 -9.85
N ASP A 77 -18.62 -1.45 -8.51
CA ASP A 77 -19.68 -0.85 -7.70
C ASP A 77 -19.49 0.67 -7.52
N SER A 78 -19.85 1.44 -8.56
CA SER A 78 -19.68 2.90 -8.58
C SER A 78 -20.52 3.61 -7.51
N GLN A 79 -19.87 4.48 -6.74
CA GLN A 79 -20.49 5.29 -5.69
C GLN A 79 -20.80 6.72 -6.17
N ASP A 80 -21.95 7.27 -5.77
CA ASP A 80 -22.40 8.60 -6.22
C ASP A 80 -21.48 9.76 -5.80
N TRP A 81 -20.85 9.64 -4.63
CA TRP A 81 -19.97 10.66 -4.08
C TRP A 81 -18.56 10.66 -4.72
N TRP A 82 -18.20 9.57 -5.42
CA TRP A 82 -16.96 9.46 -6.18
C TRP A 82 -17.14 8.46 -7.34
N PRO A 83 -17.72 8.89 -8.47
CA PRO A 83 -18.09 7.98 -9.55
C PRO A 83 -16.88 7.25 -10.15
N ALA A 84 -17.07 5.99 -10.55
CA ALA A 84 -16.02 5.22 -11.20
C ALA A 84 -15.80 5.69 -12.65
N ASP A 85 -14.56 6.02 -12.99
CA ASP A 85 -14.18 6.29 -14.38
C ASP A 85 -14.45 5.04 -15.24
N TYR A 86 -15.18 5.21 -16.34
CA TYR A 86 -15.58 4.11 -17.24
C TYR A 86 -16.39 2.99 -16.56
N GLY A 87 -16.98 3.25 -15.38
CA GLY A 87 -17.70 2.25 -14.59
C GLY A 87 -16.79 1.24 -13.90
N HIS A 88 -15.49 1.52 -13.74
CA HIS A 88 -14.55 0.61 -13.10
C HIS A 88 -13.41 1.33 -12.35
N TYR A 89 -13.26 1.09 -11.04
CA TYR A 89 -12.20 1.68 -10.20
C TYR A 89 -10.79 1.09 -10.40
N GLY A 90 -10.60 0.22 -11.40
CA GLY A 90 -9.35 -0.52 -11.61
C GLY A 90 -8.14 0.41 -11.78
N PRO A 91 -8.19 1.38 -12.70
CA PRO A 91 -7.11 2.35 -12.88
C PRO A 91 -6.80 3.16 -11.62
N PHE A 92 -7.82 3.50 -10.84
CA PHE A 92 -7.68 4.24 -9.58
C PHE A 92 -6.94 3.43 -8.52
N PHE A 93 -7.34 2.18 -8.28
CA PHE A 93 -6.67 1.30 -7.30
C PHE A 93 -5.24 0.94 -7.70
N ILE A 94 -4.96 0.77 -8.98
CA ILE A 94 -3.59 0.56 -9.48
C ILE A 94 -2.72 1.78 -9.17
N ARG A 95 -3.21 2.98 -9.46
CA ARG A 95 -2.50 4.23 -9.15
C ARG A 95 -2.29 4.38 -7.64
N MET A 96 -3.30 4.12 -6.82
CA MET A 96 -3.21 4.17 -5.36
C MET A 96 -2.12 3.23 -4.83
N THR A 97 -2.11 1.98 -5.30
CA THR A 97 -1.12 0.98 -4.90
C THR A 97 0.29 1.38 -5.36
N TRP A 98 0.42 1.94 -6.57
CA TRP A 98 1.68 2.49 -7.06
C TRP A 98 2.19 3.65 -6.19
N HIS A 99 1.33 4.58 -5.77
CA HIS A 99 1.74 5.67 -4.87
C HIS A 99 2.10 5.17 -3.48
N ALA A 100 1.35 4.21 -2.95
CA ALA A 100 1.67 3.58 -1.67
C ALA A 100 3.05 2.90 -1.72
N ALA A 101 3.28 2.04 -2.72
CA ALA A 101 4.55 1.34 -2.92
C ALA A 101 5.68 2.24 -3.45
N GLY A 102 5.36 3.37 -4.08
CA GLY A 102 6.33 4.30 -4.64
C GLY A 102 7.03 5.17 -3.60
N THR A 103 6.50 5.23 -2.38
CA THR A 103 7.19 5.85 -1.23
C THR A 103 8.28 4.95 -0.64
N THR A 104 8.17 3.63 -0.84
CA THR A 104 9.26 2.69 -0.60
C THR A 104 10.22 2.70 -1.78
N GLU A 105 11.47 3.10 -1.55
CA GLU A 105 12.54 3.00 -2.55
C GLU A 105 12.67 1.54 -3.06
N LEU A 106 12.16 1.31 -4.27
CA LEU A 106 12.47 0.25 -5.26
C LEU A 106 12.53 -1.25 -4.86
N VAL A 107 12.31 -1.66 -3.60
CA VAL A 107 12.64 -3.05 -3.21
C VAL A 107 11.44 -4.03 -3.15
N MET A 108 10.17 -3.58 -3.13
CA MET A 108 9.06 -4.49 -2.77
C MET A 108 8.01 -4.80 -3.85
N VAL A 109 8.10 -4.26 -5.06
CA VAL A 109 7.08 -4.54 -6.10
C VAL A 109 7.40 -5.78 -6.97
N GLU A 110 8.66 -6.21 -7.00
CA GLU A 110 9.09 -7.31 -7.90
C GLU A 110 8.77 -8.73 -7.36
N ALA A 111 8.32 -8.88 -6.11
CA ALA A 111 8.29 -10.20 -5.48
C ALA A 111 7.05 -11.07 -5.79
N ALA A 112 5.89 -10.49 -6.12
CA ALA A 112 4.63 -11.26 -6.21
C ALA A 112 4.15 -11.54 -7.65
N ALA A 113 4.14 -10.55 -8.55
CA ALA A 113 3.52 -10.72 -9.86
C ALA A 113 4.43 -11.38 -10.92
N VAL A 114 5.75 -11.19 -10.82
CA VAL A 114 6.70 -11.69 -11.84
C VAL A 114 6.99 -13.19 -11.68
N ARG A 115 6.87 -13.73 -10.46
CA ARG A 115 7.16 -15.14 -10.17
C ARG A 115 6.10 -16.10 -10.71
N GLU A 116 4.83 -15.70 -10.75
CA GLU A 116 3.78 -16.53 -11.36
C GLU A 116 3.83 -16.54 -12.89
N ILE A 117 4.16 -15.40 -13.51
CA ILE A 117 4.29 -15.31 -14.98
C ILE A 117 5.52 -16.10 -15.47
N SER A 118 6.63 -16.09 -14.72
CA SER A 118 7.82 -16.90 -15.05
C SER A 118 7.56 -18.40 -14.92
N ALA A 119 6.87 -18.84 -13.86
CA ALA A 119 6.51 -20.24 -13.66
C ALA A 119 5.59 -20.79 -14.77
N LEU A 120 4.63 -19.97 -15.23
CA LEU A 120 3.75 -20.32 -16.34
C LEU A 120 4.48 -20.37 -17.69
N HIS A 121 5.49 -19.53 -17.90
CA HIS A 121 6.28 -19.55 -19.14
C HIS A 121 7.14 -20.82 -19.25
N HIS A 122 7.74 -21.28 -18.15
CA HIS A 122 8.54 -22.52 -18.16
C HIS A 122 7.69 -23.79 -18.34
N LEU A 123 6.48 -23.83 -17.78
CA LEU A 123 5.57 -24.98 -17.93
C LEU A 123 4.99 -25.08 -19.34
N THR A 124 4.71 -23.95 -20.00
CA THR A 124 4.12 -23.94 -21.36
C THR A 124 5.15 -24.29 -22.44
N VAL A 125 6.40 -23.86 -22.29
CA VAL A 125 7.49 -24.21 -23.22
C VAL A 125 7.93 -25.67 -23.03
N GLY A 126 7.92 -26.19 -21.79
CA GLY A 126 8.24 -27.59 -21.52
C GLY A 126 7.23 -28.56 -22.13
N LEU A 127 5.92 -28.29 -21.97
CA LEU A 127 4.88 -29.16 -22.55
C LEU A 127 4.89 -29.16 -24.08
N THR A 128 5.15 -28.03 -24.72
CA THR A 128 5.17 -27.93 -26.20
C THR A 128 6.39 -28.64 -26.80
N MET A 129 7.55 -28.59 -26.14
CA MET A 129 8.74 -29.31 -26.58
C MET A 129 8.62 -30.83 -26.40
N GLU A 130 8.00 -31.29 -25.31
CA GLU A 130 7.72 -32.73 -25.14
C GLU A 130 6.70 -33.28 -26.13
N ILE A 131 5.64 -32.51 -26.43
CA ILE A 131 4.65 -32.90 -27.44
C ILE A 131 5.29 -32.95 -28.82
N TRP A 132 6.15 -31.99 -29.16
CA TRP A 132 6.87 -31.98 -30.44
C TRP A 132 7.85 -33.14 -30.57
N ILE A 133 8.64 -33.45 -29.52
CA ILE A 133 9.54 -34.60 -29.52
C ILE A 133 8.76 -35.92 -29.65
N LYS A 134 7.65 -36.09 -28.92
CA LYS A 134 6.81 -37.30 -29.05
C LYS A 134 6.21 -37.42 -30.45
N HIS A 135 5.77 -36.32 -31.06
CA HIS A 135 5.18 -36.37 -32.40
C HIS A 135 6.22 -36.62 -33.51
N VAL A 136 7.41 -36.02 -33.42
CA VAL A 136 8.50 -36.23 -34.38
C VAL A 136 9.13 -37.62 -34.24
N VAL A 137 9.30 -38.13 -33.01
CA VAL A 137 9.98 -39.42 -32.76
C VAL A 137 9.05 -40.62 -32.93
N PHE A 138 7.77 -40.51 -32.57
CA PHE A 138 6.83 -41.66 -32.62
C PHE A 138 5.87 -41.66 -33.80
N TYR A 139 5.53 -40.50 -34.39
CA TYR A 139 4.56 -40.41 -35.49
C TYR A 139 5.19 -40.05 -36.86
N GLY A 140 6.51 -39.82 -36.92
CA GLY A 140 7.26 -39.62 -38.15
C GLY A 140 7.88 -40.90 -38.71
N ARG A 141 7.07 -41.85 -39.17
CA ARG A 141 7.47 -42.86 -40.15
C ARG A 141 6.35 -43.09 -41.14
#